data_AF-A0A5K3FUB1-F1
#
_entry.id   AF-A0A5K3FUB1-F1
#
_cell.length_a   1.000
_cell.length_b   1.000
_cell.length_c   1.000
_cell.angle_alpha   90.00
_cell.angle_beta   90.00
_cell.angle_gamma   90.00
#
_symmetry.space_group_name_H-M   'P 1'
#
loop_
_entity.id
_entity.type
_entity.pdbx_description
1 polymer ?
#
loop_
_entity_poly.entity_id
_entity_poly.type
_entity_poly.pdbx_seq_one_letter_code
_entity_poly.pdbx_strand_id
1 'polypeptide(L)'
;MMQNCLTRRPCTSLSTQFYRTGESDPEYNITITYASHTPPSNNTNPLFSFELRTDAMALMADTCTHNVNLFMTLRTYGPIRLSEVVLYADVVVDTRCQLHMINSRLVFGDILSFPVNFSNKIYASVLQKLKTFIDDQC
;
A
#
# COMPACT_ATOMS: atom_id res chain seq x y z
N MET A 1 -3.11 -0.55 -11.17
CA MET A 1 -1.97 -0.98 -10.34
C MET A 1 -2.24 -0.66 -8.86
N MET A 2 -2.28 0.59 -8.40
CA MET A 2 -2.62 0.89 -6.99
C MET A 2 -4.11 0.77 -6.62
N GLN A 3 -5.03 1.14 -7.52
CA GLN A 3 -6.47 0.97 -7.27
C GLN A 3 -6.82 -0.49 -6.95
N ASN A 4 -6.29 -1.43 -7.74
CA ASN A 4 -6.49 -2.86 -7.50
C ASN A 4 -5.82 -3.36 -6.21
N CYS A 5 -4.68 -2.78 -5.83
CA CYS A 5 -4.03 -3.11 -4.57
C CYS A 5 -4.87 -2.68 -3.36
N LEU A 6 -5.48 -1.49 -3.44
CA LEU A 6 -6.33 -0.91 -2.39
C LEU A 6 -7.80 -1.34 -2.51
N THR A 7 -8.12 -2.34 -3.33
CA THR A 7 -9.44 -2.98 -3.34
C THR A 7 -9.58 -3.88 -2.11
N ARG A 8 -10.75 -3.88 -1.47
CA ARG A 8 -11.01 -4.80 -0.36
C ARG A 8 -10.96 -6.25 -0.86
N ARG A 9 -10.13 -7.08 -0.23
CA ARG A 9 -9.97 -8.50 -0.55
C ARG A 9 -10.39 -9.37 0.63
N PRO A 10 -10.71 -10.66 0.41
CA PRO A 10 -10.86 -11.61 1.51
C PRO A 10 -9.56 -11.79 2.28
N CYS A 11 -9.64 -12.11 3.57
CA CYS A 11 -8.48 -12.51 4.35
C CYS A 11 -7.96 -13.88 3.89
N THR A 12 -6.68 -13.97 3.58
CA THR A 12 -6.00 -15.23 3.18
C THR A 12 -4.75 -15.53 4.02
N SER A 13 -4.36 -14.60 4.90
CA SER A 13 -3.17 -14.68 5.74
C SER A 13 -3.33 -13.83 7.00
N LEU A 14 -2.46 -14.02 7.98
CA LEU A 14 -2.36 -13.13 9.16
C LEU A 14 -1.74 -11.79 8.73
N SER A 15 -2.57 -10.77 8.57
CA SER A 15 -2.14 -9.47 8.04
C SER A 15 -3.04 -8.32 8.51
N THR A 16 -2.59 -7.08 8.27
CA THR A 16 -3.47 -5.90 8.27
C THR A 16 -3.67 -5.49 6.81
N GLN A 17 -4.89 -5.57 6.32
CA GLN A 17 -5.24 -5.15 4.96
C GLN A 17 -5.69 -3.70 4.95
N PHE A 18 -5.27 -2.93 3.95
CA PHE A 18 -5.74 -1.57 3.73
C PHE A 18 -6.55 -1.53 2.44
N TYR A 19 -7.69 -0.85 2.49
CA TYR A 19 -8.53 -0.69 1.31
C TYR A 19 -9.15 0.69 1.28
N ARG A 20 -9.41 1.21 0.09
CA ARG A 20 -9.97 2.54 -0.08
C ARG A 20 -11.40 2.62 0.47
N THR A 21 -11.74 3.77 1.05
CA THR A 21 -13.11 4.11 1.46
C THR A 21 -13.54 5.43 0.83
N GLY A 22 -14.84 5.55 0.51
CA GLY A 22 -15.40 6.66 -0.26
C GLY A 22 -15.81 6.25 -1.68
N GLU A 23 -16.81 6.95 -2.23
CA GLU A 23 -17.39 6.65 -3.56
C GLU A 23 -16.55 7.21 -4.71
N SER A 24 -15.79 8.28 -4.48
CA SER A 24 -14.95 8.89 -5.50
C SER A 24 -13.56 8.25 -5.55
N ASP A 25 -13.15 7.80 -6.72
CA ASP A 25 -11.75 7.48 -7.00
C ASP A 25 -10.90 8.74 -6.78
N PRO A 26 -9.89 8.72 -5.90
CA PRO A 26 -8.95 9.82 -5.81
C PRO A 26 -8.24 9.98 -7.16
N GLU A 27 -8.09 11.22 -7.58
CA GLU A 27 -7.33 11.55 -8.78
C GLU A 27 -5.84 11.31 -8.49
N TYR A 28 -5.23 10.43 -9.29
CA TYR A 28 -3.84 10.06 -9.15
C TYR A 28 -3.04 10.68 -10.28
N ASN A 29 -2.05 11.50 -9.93
CA ASN A 29 -1.03 11.95 -10.87
C ASN A 29 0.17 11.00 -10.80
N ILE A 30 0.53 10.37 -11.92
CA ILE A 30 1.56 9.33 -11.97
C ILE A 30 2.70 9.79 -12.88
N THR A 31 3.90 9.86 -12.31
CA THR A 31 5.15 10.05 -13.05
C THR A 31 5.92 8.74 -13.06
N ILE A 32 6.33 8.27 -14.24
CA ILE A 32 7.10 7.03 -14.42
C ILE A 32 8.49 7.38 -14.92
N THR A 33 9.51 6.79 -14.30
CA THR A 33 10.92 6.93 -14.70
C THR A 33 11.46 5.54 -15.06
N TYR A 34 11.92 5.39 -16.30
CA TYR A 34 12.52 4.15 -16.78
C TYR A 34 14.04 4.19 -16.56
N ALA A 35 14.62 3.06 -16.14
CA ALA A 35 16.07 2.94 -16.07
C ALA A 35 16.67 3.06 -17.48
N SER A 36 17.77 3.79 -17.62
CA SER A 36 18.54 3.84 -18.86
C SER A 36 19.07 2.44 -19.19
N HIS A 37 18.80 1.94 -20.40
CA HIS A 37 19.15 0.60 -20.86
C HIS A 37 20.63 0.28 -20.62
N THR A 38 20.94 -0.29 -19.45
CA THR A 38 22.25 -0.86 -19.13
C THR A 38 22.05 -2.37 -19.04
N PRO A 39 22.88 -3.17 -19.73
CA PRO A 39 22.69 -4.61 -19.80
C PRO A 39 22.68 -5.24 -18.40
N PRO A 40 21.84 -6.28 -18.16
CA PRO A 40 21.53 -6.78 -16.84
C PRO A 40 22.74 -7.47 -16.22
N SER A 41 23.33 -6.88 -15.19
CA SER A 41 24.42 -7.51 -14.42
C SER A 41 23.95 -8.19 -13.14
N ASN A 42 22.70 -8.02 -12.69
CA ASN A 42 22.11 -8.79 -11.60
C ASN A 42 20.57 -8.70 -11.57
N ASN A 43 19.93 -9.79 -11.13
CA ASN A 43 18.50 -10.13 -11.21
C ASN A 43 17.51 -9.24 -10.40
N THR A 44 17.86 -8.00 -10.05
CA THR A 44 17.04 -7.12 -9.20
C THR A 44 16.97 -5.68 -9.70
N ASN A 45 17.27 -5.45 -10.99
CA ASN A 45 17.11 -4.13 -11.57
C ASN A 45 15.62 -3.79 -11.72
N PRO A 46 15.17 -2.62 -11.23
CA PRO A 46 13.81 -2.17 -11.45
C PRO A 46 13.56 -1.94 -12.95
N LEU A 47 12.40 -2.39 -13.43
CA LEU A 47 11.94 -2.09 -14.79
C LEU A 47 11.70 -0.59 -14.96
N PHE A 48 11.04 -0.01 -13.96
CA PHE A 48 10.78 1.41 -13.83
C PHE A 48 10.52 1.75 -12.37
N SER A 49 10.72 3.01 -12.02
CA SER A 49 10.26 3.59 -10.77
C SER A 49 9.06 4.48 -11.07
N PHE A 50 8.12 4.60 -10.15
CA PHE A 50 7.02 5.56 -10.27
C PHE A 50 6.87 6.40 -9.01
N GLU A 51 6.35 7.60 -9.23
CA GLU A 51 5.84 8.51 -8.22
C GLU A 51 4.35 8.69 -8.47
N LEU A 52 3.53 8.36 -7.49
CA LEU A 52 2.08 8.55 -7.52
C LEU A 52 1.71 9.61 -6.49
N ARG A 53 1.01 10.66 -6.92
CA ARG A 53 0.54 11.77 -6.09
C ARG A 53 -0.98 11.82 -6.03
N THR A 54 -1.53 12.18 -4.88
CA THR A 54 -2.95 12.51 -4.74
C THR A 54 -3.17 13.48 -3.56
N ASP A 55 -4.11 14.40 -3.69
CA ASP A 55 -4.37 15.43 -2.67
C ASP A 55 -4.95 14.86 -1.39
N ALA A 56 -5.73 13.77 -1.50
CA ALA A 56 -6.34 13.11 -0.36
C ALA A 56 -6.52 11.63 -0.60
N MET A 57 -6.26 10.83 0.42
CA MET A 57 -6.53 9.41 0.43
C MET A 57 -7.25 9.01 1.71
N ALA A 58 -8.36 8.28 1.57
CA ALA A 58 -9.08 7.68 2.68
C ALA A 58 -9.01 6.16 2.58
N LEU A 59 -8.48 5.53 3.63
CA LEU A 59 -8.32 4.08 3.74
C LEU A 59 -9.07 3.56 4.95
N MET A 60 -9.74 2.42 4.82
CA MET A 60 -10.10 1.57 5.94
C MET A 60 -9.02 0.50 6.10
N ALA A 61 -8.94 -0.09 7.29
CA ALA A 61 -8.07 -1.24 7.48
C ALA A 61 -8.78 -2.36 8.23
N ASP A 62 -8.55 -3.58 7.75
CA ASP A 62 -9.05 -4.82 8.33
C ASP A 62 -7.89 -5.59 8.98
N THR A 63 -8.09 -6.07 10.20
CA THR A 63 -7.17 -7.05 10.81
C THR A 63 -7.64 -8.44 10.45
N CYS A 64 -6.82 -9.20 9.74
CA CYS A 64 -7.07 -10.59 9.40
C CYS A 64 -6.46 -11.51 10.45
N THR A 65 -7.25 -12.45 10.96
CA THR A 65 -6.80 -13.47 11.92
C THR A 65 -7.18 -14.86 11.46
N HIS A 66 -6.53 -15.86 12.05
CA HIS A 66 -6.79 -17.27 11.77
C HIS A 66 -7.58 -17.88 12.93
N ASN A 67 -8.74 -18.47 12.63
CA ASN A 67 -9.55 -19.19 13.61
C ASN A 67 -10.06 -20.51 12.99
N VAL A 68 -9.84 -21.64 13.66
CA VAL A 68 -10.26 -22.98 13.25
C VAL A 68 -10.12 -23.21 11.73
N ASN A 69 -8.90 -23.02 11.20
CA ASN A 69 -8.53 -23.22 9.80
C ASN A 69 -9.13 -22.24 8.77
N LEU A 70 -9.76 -21.15 9.22
CA LEU A 70 -10.27 -20.10 8.34
C LEU A 70 -9.64 -18.76 8.68
N PHE A 71 -9.26 -18.02 7.64
CA PHE A 71 -8.89 -16.62 7.77
C PHE A 71 -10.15 -15.76 7.75
N MET A 72 -10.28 -14.88 8.74
CA MET A 72 -11.44 -14.01 8.88
C MET A 72 -11.02 -12.60 9.29
N THR A 73 -11.85 -11.63 8.93
CA THR A 73 -11.72 -10.24 9.40
C THR A 73 -12.14 -10.17 10.86
N LEU A 74 -11.20 -9.86 11.75
CA LEU A 74 -11.45 -9.72 13.19
C LEU A 74 -11.98 -8.33 13.54
N ARG A 75 -11.37 -7.29 12.95
CA ARG A 75 -11.67 -5.89 13.23
C ARG A 75 -11.56 -5.08 11.95
N THR A 76 -12.56 -4.25 11.73
CA THR A 76 -12.52 -3.17 10.76
C THR A 76 -12.30 -1.87 11.52
N TYR A 77 -11.26 -1.14 11.15
CA TYR A 77 -11.03 0.18 11.69
C TYR A 77 -11.62 1.23 10.77
N GLY A 78 -12.16 2.29 11.38
CA GLY A 78 -12.69 3.46 10.67
C GLY A 78 -11.64 4.17 9.80
N PRO A 79 -12.06 5.20 9.06
CA PRO A 79 -11.25 5.81 8.01
C PRO A 79 -9.96 6.42 8.57
N ILE A 80 -8.85 6.05 7.94
CA ILE A 80 -7.54 6.69 7.99
C ILE A 80 -7.50 7.68 6.83
N ARG A 81 -7.37 8.97 7.13
CA ARG A 81 -7.29 10.02 6.10
C ARG A 81 -5.90 10.62 6.06
N LEU A 82 -5.34 10.69 4.87
CA LEU A 82 -4.04 11.26 4.55
C LEU A 82 -4.24 12.41 3.55
N SER A 83 -3.54 13.54 3.71
CA SER A 83 -3.48 14.62 2.73
C SER A 83 -2.16 14.63 1.97
N GLU A 84 -2.15 15.15 0.74
CA GLU A 84 -0.95 15.38 -0.07
C GLU A 84 -0.05 14.14 -0.17
N VAL A 85 -0.67 12.99 -0.47
CA VAL A 85 0.00 11.69 -0.47
C VAL A 85 0.90 11.57 -1.68
N VAL A 86 2.15 11.17 -1.44
CA VAL A 86 3.12 10.80 -2.46
C VAL A 86 3.65 9.39 -2.16
N LEU A 87 3.41 8.46 -3.08
CA LEU A 87 3.95 7.11 -3.06
C LEU A 87 5.04 6.98 -4.11
N TYR A 88 6.25 6.65 -3.68
CA TYR A 88 7.33 6.21 -4.55
C TYR A 88 7.46 4.69 -4.46
N ALA A 89 7.63 4.00 -5.58
CA ALA A 89 8.00 2.60 -5.58
C ALA A 89 8.75 2.21 -6.86
N ASP A 90 9.56 1.16 -6.73
CA ASP A 90 10.25 0.50 -7.83
C ASP A 90 9.43 -0.72 -8.27
N VAL A 91 9.25 -0.91 -9.57
CA VAL A 91 8.56 -2.07 -10.11
C VAL A 91 9.58 -3.07 -10.64
N VAL A 92 9.55 -4.28 -10.10
CA VAL A 92 10.40 -5.41 -10.50
C VAL A 92 9.55 -6.57 -11.00
N VAL A 93 10.19 -7.51 -11.68
CA VAL A 93 9.60 -8.80 -12.06
C VAL A 93 10.25 -9.89 -11.22
N ASP A 94 9.44 -10.72 -10.59
CA ASP A 94 9.94 -11.87 -9.82
C ASP A 94 10.28 -13.08 -10.71
N THR A 95 10.75 -14.17 -10.09
CA THR A 95 11.10 -15.41 -10.79
C THR A 95 9.89 -16.13 -11.40
N ARG A 96 8.65 -15.71 -11.08
CA ARG A 96 7.39 -16.23 -11.60
C ARG A 96 6.79 -15.32 -12.68
N CYS A 97 7.56 -14.35 -13.18
CA CYS A 97 7.11 -13.34 -14.14
C CYS A 97 5.96 -12.47 -13.62
N GLN A 98 5.82 -12.30 -12.31
CA GLN A 98 4.85 -11.41 -11.69
C GLN A 98 5.47 -10.05 -11.41
N LEU A 99 4.68 -8.99 -11.58
CA LEU A 99 5.07 -7.64 -11.22
C LEU A 99 4.90 -7.44 -9.73
N HIS A 100 5.91 -6.87 -9.09
CA HIS A 100 5.88 -6.51 -7.68
C HIS A 100 6.45 -5.11 -7.47
N MET A 101 5.94 -4.43 -6.46
CA MET A 101 6.51 -3.19 -5.95
C MET A 101 7.56 -3.50 -4.87
N ILE A 102 8.70 -2.83 -4.94
CA ILE A 102 9.72 -2.84 -3.89
C ILE A 102 10.17 -1.42 -3.56
N ASN A 103 10.91 -1.29 -2.47
CA ASN A 103 11.47 -0.02 -2.00
C ASN A 103 10.42 1.08 -1.80
N SER A 104 9.17 0.72 -1.45
CA SER A 104 8.10 1.72 -1.38
C SER A 104 8.38 2.76 -0.31
N ARG A 105 8.08 4.03 -0.62
CA ARG A 105 8.15 5.16 0.31
C ARG A 105 6.86 5.94 0.22
N LEU A 106 6.22 6.10 1.37
CA LEU A 106 5.01 6.88 1.49
C LEU A 106 5.33 8.17 2.23
N VAL A 107 5.10 9.29 1.56
CA VAL A 107 5.14 10.64 2.10
C VAL A 107 3.72 11.20 2.04
N PHE A 108 3.38 12.09 2.97
CA PHE A 108 2.11 12.80 2.98
C PHE A 108 2.33 14.14 3.68
N GLY A 109 1.38 15.05 3.52
CA GLY A 109 1.41 16.37 4.15
C GLY A 109 1.15 16.30 5.66
N ASP A 110 0.74 17.42 6.24
CA ASP A 110 0.65 17.57 7.69
C ASP A 110 -0.58 16.88 8.33
N ILE A 111 -1.56 16.45 7.51
CA ILE A 111 -2.81 15.88 8.02
C ILE A 111 -2.82 14.36 7.88
N LEU A 112 -2.70 13.69 9.02
CA LEU A 112 -3.07 12.29 9.21
C LEU A 112 -4.12 12.19 10.32
N SER A 113 -5.26 11.58 10.01
CA SER A 113 -6.27 11.22 11.01
C SER A 113 -6.56 9.73 10.94
N PHE A 114 -6.69 9.07 12.10
CA PHE A 114 -7.04 7.66 12.20
C PHE A 114 -7.83 7.38 13.48
N PRO A 115 -8.61 6.29 13.55
CA PRO A 115 -9.36 5.94 14.75
C PRO A 115 -8.45 5.68 15.95
N VAL A 116 -8.80 6.23 17.12
CA VAL A 116 -8.02 6.09 18.37
C VAL A 116 -7.73 4.62 18.73
N ASN A 117 -8.65 3.72 18.38
CA ASN A 117 -8.55 2.29 18.69
C ASN A 117 -7.78 1.46 17.64
N PHE A 118 -7.10 2.08 16.67
CA PHE A 118 -6.47 1.35 15.55
C PHE A 118 -5.44 0.30 16.00
N SER A 119 -4.81 0.44 17.17
CA SER A 119 -4.08 -0.63 17.89
C SER A 119 -3.41 -0.14 19.21
N ASN A 120 -3.84 0.98 19.83
CA ASN A 120 -3.04 1.71 20.86
C ASN A 120 -1.63 2.12 20.38
N LYS A 121 -1.45 2.33 19.06
CA LYS A 121 -0.13 2.60 18.48
C LYS A 121 0.03 4.05 18.04
N ILE A 122 1.27 4.53 18.12
CA ILE A 122 1.72 5.85 17.69
C ILE A 122 1.69 5.93 16.15
N TYR A 123 1.49 7.13 15.62
CA TYR A 123 1.60 7.56 14.21
C TYR A 123 2.52 6.67 13.34
N ALA A 124 3.78 6.48 13.76
CA ALA A 124 4.78 5.76 12.99
C ALA A 124 4.40 4.29 12.69
N SER A 125 3.62 3.65 13.55
CA SER A 125 3.20 2.27 13.34
C SER A 125 2.13 2.12 12.26
N VAL A 126 1.26 3.12 12.05
CA VAL A 126 0.24 3.05 11.00
C VAL A 126 0.91 3.14 9.64
N LEU A 127 1.84 4.08 9.49
CA LEU A 127 2.62 4.25 8.26
C LEU A 127 3.47 3.05 7.93
N GLN A 128 4.16 2.50 8.94
CA GLN A 128 4.97 1.30 8.73
C GLN A 128 4.09 0.13 8.27
N LYS A 129 2.91 -0.05 8.85
CA LYS A 129 1.96 -1.10 8.41
C LYS A 129 1.47 -0.88 6.99
N LEU A 130 1.14 0.37 6.62
CA LEU A 130 0.68 0.69 5.27
C LEU A 130 1.79 0.49 4.24
N LYS A 131 3.03 0.90 4.57
CA LYS A 131 4.19 0.62 3.73
C LYS A 131 4.40 -0.88 3.53
N THR A 132 4.45 -1.66 4.61
CA THR A 132 4.61 -3.12 4.54
C THR A 132 3.48 -3.75 3.73
N PHE A 133 2.24 -3.29 3.88
CA PHE A 133 1.14 -3.75 3.05
C PHE A 133 1.37 -3.47 1.56
N ILE A 134 1.85 -2.28 1.19
CA ILE A 134 2.12 -1.93 -0.20
C ILE A 134 3.24 -2.82 -0.78
N ASP A 135 4.35 -2.96 -0.06
CA ASP A 135 5.48 -3.79 -0.48
C ASP A 135 5.08 -5.28 -0.60
N ASP A 136 4.21 -5.79 0.27
CA ASP A 136 3.83 -7.20 0.28
C ASP A 136 2.68 -7.56 -0.68
N GLN A 137 1.81 -6.61 -1.05
CA GLN A 137 0.52 -6.91 -1.68
C GLN A 137 0.24 -6.24 -3.05
N CYS A 138 1.04 -5.27 -3.51
CA CYS A 138 0.70 -4.42 -4.68
C CYS A 138 1.29 -4.81 -6.06
#